data_AF-A0A6M2AV65-F1
#
_entry.id   AF-A0A6M2AV65-F1
#
_cell.length_a   1.000
_cell.length_b   1.000
_cell.length_c   1.000
_cell.angle_alpha   90.00
_cell.angle_beta   90.00
_cell.angle_gamma   90.00
#
_symmetry.space_group_name_H-M   'P 1'
#
loop_
_entity.id
_entity.type
_entity.pdbx_description
1 polymer ?
#
loop_
_entity_poly.entity_id
_entity_poly.type
_entity_poly.pdbx_seq_one_letter_code
_entity_poly.pdbx_strand_id
1 'polypeptide(L)'
;MKAIFAISFSFLLAFQSVGIGIQDIFLIGKLVQHAEYHSENYGDDFFTFVQKHYGTEKENHQEPEHEELPFQHISCQHVLTDVVIVSLDITLPKVEINIPQSHKFYYQNLYSSLEKISIFQPPKFA
;
A
#
# COMPACT_ATOMS: atom_id res chain seq x y z
N MET A 1 -16.05 -4.24 14.71
CA MET A 1 -14.94 -4.06 13.75
C MET A 1 -14.75 -5.27 12.83
N LYS A 2 -14.52 -6.49 13.35
CA LYS A 2 -14.32 -7.71 12.52
C LYS A 2 -15.46 -8.00 11.52
N ALA A 3 -16.72 -7.85 11.94
CA ALA A 3 -17.89 -8.07 11.07
C ALA A 3 -17.97 -7.06 9.92
N ILE A 4 -17.73 -5.77 10.18
CA ILE A 4 -17.72 -4.73 9.14
C ILE A 4 -16.62 -5.02 8.13
N PHE A 5 -15.42 -5.38 8.61
CA PHE A 5 -14.30 -5.76 7.74
C PHE A 5 -14.64 -6.97 6.87
N ALA A 6 -15.24 -8.03 7.45
CA ALA A 6 -15.66 -9.21 6.71
C ALA A 6 -16.73 -8.87 5.64
N ILE A 7 -17.72 -8.06 6.00
CA ILE A 7 -18.77 -7.62 5.08
C ILE A 7 -18.17 -6.82 3.92
N SER A 8 -17.33 -5.82 4.21
CA SER A 8 -16.65 -5.03 3.19
C SER A 8 -15.77 -5.89 2.28
N PHE A 9 -15.07 -6.87 2.84
CA PHE A 9 -14.23 -7.78 2.07
C PHE A 9 -15.05 -8.72 1.18
N SER A 10 -16.18 -9.24 1.67
CA SER A 10 -17.10 -10.04 0.85
C SER A 10 -17.67 -9.24 -0.33
N PHE A 11 -18.05 -7.97 -0.11
CA PHE A 11 -18.49 -7.10 -1.20
C PHE A 11 -17.39 -6.81 -2.21
N LEU A 12 -16.15 -6.59 -1.74
CA LEU A 12 -15.00 -6.37 -2.61
C LEU A 12 -14.74 -7.60 -3.50
N LEU A 13 -14.74 -8.80 -2.94
CA LEU A 13 -14.55 -10.05 -3.69
C LEU A 13 -15.70 -10.30 -4.67
N ALA A 14 -16.95 -10.06 -4.25
CA ALA A 14 -18.10 -10.19 -5.14
C ALA A 14 -18.01 -9.21 -6.31
N PHE A 15 -17.64 -7.96 -6.07
CA PHE A 15 -17.50 -6.96 -7.13
C PHE A 15 -16.38 -7.31 -8.13
N GLN A 16 -15.25 -7.82 -7.64
CA GLN A 16 -14.17 -8.31 -8.51
C GLN A 16 -14.59 -9.53 -9.34
N SER A 17 -15.50 -10.37 -8.83
CA SER A 17 -16.00 -11.55 -9.57
C SER A 17 -16.88 -11.21 -10.77
N VAL A 18 -17.47 -10.00 -10.82
CA VAL A 18 -18.27 -9.52 -11.96
C VAL A 18 -17.38 -9.19 -13.17
N GLY A 19 -16.07 -9.05 -12.96
CA GLY A 19 -15.10 -8.80 -14.04
C GLY A 19 -15.10 -7.36 -14.55
N ILE A 20 -15.62 -6.40 -13.77
CA ILE A 20 -15.60 -4.97 -14.09
C ILE A 20 -14.19 -4.43 -13.87
N GLY A 21 -13.53 -4.02 -14.96
CA GLY A 21 -12.23 -3.36 -14.96
C GLY A 21 -12.33 -1.85 -14.79
N ILE A 22 -11.20 -1.23 -14.43
CA ILE A 22 -11.10 0.24 -14.36
C ILE A 22 -11.38 0.89 -15.73
N GLN A 23 -10.99 0.22 -16.82
CA GLN A 23 -11.25 0.68 -18.18
C GLN A 23 -12.76 0.80 -18.46
N ASP A 24 -13.57 -0.14 -17.96
CA ASP A 24 -15.02 -0.11 -18.14
C ASP A 24 -15.62 1.14 -17.51
N ILE A 25 -15.14 1.53 -16.33
CA ILE A 25 -15.59 2.73 -15.62
C ILE A 25 -15.36 3.98 -16.47
N PHE A 26 -14.21 4.09 -17.14
CA PHE A 26 -13.91 5.21 -18.02
C PHE A 26 -14.77 5.25 -19.29
N LEU A 27 -15.29 4.10 -19.73
CA LEU A 27 -16.10 3.97 -20.93
C LEU A 27 -17.62 4.06 -20.67
N ILE A 28 -18.08 4.11 -19.41
CA ILE A 28 -19.51 4.25 -19.07
C ILE A 28 -20.15 5.46 -19.77
N GLY A 29 -19.43 6.59 -19.85
CA GLY A 29 -19.93 7.78 -20.54
C GLY A 29 -20.20 7.55 -22.03
N LYS A 30 -19.34 6.78 -22.71
CA LYS A 30 -19.53 6.40 -24.12
C LYS A 30 -20.72 5.46 -24.28
N LEU A 31 -20.89 4.50 -23.37
CA LEU A 31 -22.05 3.60 -23.37
C LEU A 31 -23.37 4.36 -23.30
N VAL A 32 -23.47 5.38 -22.44
CA VAL A 32 -24.69 6.19 -22.32
C VAL A 32 -24.94 6.98 -23.61
N GLN A 33 -23.93 7.64 -24.15
CA GLN A 33 -24.05 8.42 -25.40
C GLN A 33 -24.48 7.54 -26.58
N HIS A 34 -23.92 6.34 -26.70
CA HIS A 34 -24.28 5.41 -27.76
C HIS A 34 -25.70 4.86 -27.57
N ALA A 35 -26.12 4.56 -26.34
CA ALA A 35 -27.50 4.16 -26.06
C ALA A 35 -28.50 5.28 -26.40
N GLU A 36 -28.17 6.55 -26.11
CA GLU A 36 -28.97 7.72 -26.50
C GLU A 36 -29.06 7.86 -28.02
N TYR A 37 -27.93 7.72 -28.73
CA TYR A 37 -27.91 7.73 -30.19
C TYR A 37 -28.80 6.64 -30.80
N HIS A 38 -28.77 5.43 -30.25
CA HIS A 38 -29.66 4.33 -30.68
C HIS A 38 -31.14 4.64 -30.41
N SER A 39 -31.43 5.28 -29.28
CA SER A 39 -32.79 5.70 -28.96
C SER A 39 -33.31 6.76 -29.94
N GLU A 40 -32.48 7.76 -30.28
CA GLU A 40 -32.87 8.86 -31.16
C GLU A 40 -32.98 8.45 -32.64
N ASN A 41 -32.06 7.61 -33.14
CA ASN A 41 -31.96 7.31 -34.56
C ASN A 41 -32.63 6.01 -34.97
N TYR A 42 -32.66 5.02 -34.08
CA TYR A 42 -33.21 3.69 -34.37
C TYR A 42 -34.47 3.38 -33.54
N GLY A 43 -34.81 4.22 -32.55
CA GLY A 43 -35.95 4.00 -31.66
C GLY A 43 -35.73 2.85 -30.68
N ASP A 44 -34.48 2.45 -30.45
CA ASP A 44 -34.15 1.38 -29.53
C ASP A 44 -34.36 1.82 -28.08
N ASP A 45 -34.93 0.94 -27.27
CA ASP A 45 -34.85 1.08 -25.82
C ASP A 45 -33.51 0.54 -25.28
N PHE A 46 -33.22 0.85 -24.02
CA PHE A 46 -31.95 0.45 -23.41
C PHE A 46 -31.75 -1.08 -23.40
N PHE A 47 -32.81 -1.88 -23.23
CA PHE A 47 -32.69 -3.34 -23.21
C PHE A 47 -32.38 -3.90 -24.60
N THR A 48 -33.00 -3.33 -25.63
CA THR A 48 -32.75 -3.66 -27.03
C THR A 48 -31.33 -3.30 -27.42
N PHE A 49 -30.83 -2.13 -26.99
CA PHE A 49 -29.43 -1.75 -27.13
C PHE A 49 -28.49 -2.79 -26.48
N VAL A 50 -28.75 -3.17 -25.22
CA VAL A 50 -27.94 -4.18 -24.53
C VAL A 50 -27.99 -5.54 -25.25
N GLN A 51 -29.16 -5.93 -25.76
CA GLN A 51 -29.33 -7.19 -26.48
C GLN A 51 -28.53 -7.24 -27.79
N LYS A 52 -28.50 -6.11 -28.51
CA LYS A 52 -27.74 -5.94 -29.75
C LYS A 52 -26.23 -5.91 -29.53
N HIS A 53 -25.74 -5.31 -28.43
CA HIS A 53 -24.30 -5.10 -28.21
C HIS A 53 -23.63 -6.12 -27.27
N TYR A 54 -24.40 -6.73 -26.36
CA TYR A 54 -23.90 -7.68 -25.33
C TYR A 54 -24.66 -9.01 -25.29
N GLY A 55 -25.83 -9.09 -25.95
CA GLY A 55 -26.69 -10.26 -25.93
C GLY A 55 -26.50 -11.17 -27.14
N THR A 56 -27.54 -11.96 -27.42
CA THR A 56 -27.50 -12.98 -28.48
C THR A 56 -27.55 -12.39 -29.88
N GLU A 57 -27.90 -11.11 -30.03
CA GLU A 57 -27.98 -10.43 -31.32
C GLU A 57 -26.65 -9.79 -31.74
N LYS A 58 -25.63 -9.84 -30.88
CA LYS A 58 -24.30 -9.27 -31.13
C LYS A 58 -23.64 -9.79 -32.41
N GLU A 59 -23.79 -11.08 -32.72
CA GLU A 59 -23.19 -11.65 -33.95
C GLU A 59 -23.88 -11.17 -35.23
N ASN A 60 -25.17 -10.82 -35.14
CA ASN A 60 -25.96 -10.31 -36.26
C ASN A 60 -25.81 -8.79 -36.43
N HIS A 61 -25.31 -8.10 -35.41
CA HIS A 61 -25.11 -6.66 -35.37
C HIS A 61 -23.62 -6.32 -35.55
N GLN A 62 -23.09 -6.57 -36.75
CA GLN A 62 -21.76 -6.12 -37.15
C GLN A 62 -21.85 -4.73 -37.76
N GLU A 63 -22.01 -3.70 -36.93
CA GLU A 63 -21.71 -2.34 -37.39
C GLU A 63 -20.18 -2.17 -37.50
N PRO A 64 -19.68 -1.55 -38.59
CA PRO A 64 -18.24 -1.39 -38.84
C PRO A 64 -17.55 -0.42 -37.88
N GLU A 65 -18.31 0.35 -37.10
CA GLU A 65 -17.80 1.14 -35.98
C GLU A 65 -17.76 0.27 -34.73
N HIS A 66 -16.65 -0.44 -34.56
CA HIS A 66 -16.30 -1.08 -33.29
C HIS A 66 -16.05 0.01 -32.24
N GLU A 67 -17.12 0.58 -31.70
CA GLU A 67 -17.00 1.55 -30.63
C GLU A 67 -16.43 0.89 -29.37
N GLU A 68 -15.50 1.61 -28.73
CA GLU A 68 -14.91 1.28 -27.44
C GLU A 68 -15.99 1.32 -26.34
N LEU A 69 -16.86 0.31 -26.33
CA LEU A 69 -17.85 0.11 -25.29
C LEU A 69 -17.21 -0.68 -24.13
N PRO A 70 -17.65 -0.43 -22.88
CA PRO A 70 -17.18 -1.19 -21.71
C PRO A 70 -17.56 -2.67 -21.84
N PHE A 71 -16.91 -3.53 -21.05
CA PHE A 71 -17.20 -4.97 -20.91
C PHE A 71 -16.94 -5.81 -22.17
N GLN A 72 -16.09 -5.33 -23.07
CA GLN A 72 -15.69 -6.07 -24.29
C GLN A 72 -14.43 -6.93 -24.10
N HIS A 73 -13.75 -6.86 -22.94
CA HIS A 73 -12.61 -7.71 -22.63
C HIS A 73 -13.04 -9.15 -22.33
N ILE A 74 -12.17 -10.10 -22.68
CA ILE A 74 -12.35 -11.51 -22.32
C ILE A 74 -12.14 -11.63 -20.81
N SER A 75 -13.25 -11.74 -20.07
CA SER A 75 -13.30 -11.91 -18.61
C SER A 75 -12.69 -13.23 -18.11
N CYS A 76 -12.23 -14.11 -19.02
CA CYS A 76 -11.53 -15.36 -18.72
C CYS A 76 -10.02 -15.21 -18.44
N GLN A 77 -9.50 -14.01 -18.19
CA GLN A 77 -8.18 -13.87 -17.57
C GLN A 77 -8.32 -13.95 -16.06
N HIS A 78 -8.73 -15.13 -15.58
CA HIS A 78 -8.52 -15.54 -14.20
C HIS A 78 -7.01 -15.69 -13.98
N VAL A 79 -6.28 -14.58 -13.88
CA VAL A 79 -5.07 -14.59 -13.06
C VAL A 79 -5.61 -14.77 -11.65
N LEU A 80 -5.75 -16.03 -11.25
CA LEU A 80 -5.71 -16.43 -9.85
C LEU A 80 -4.45 -15.76 -9.29
N THR A 81 -4.62 -14.56 -8.76
CA THR A 81 -3.63 -13.95 -7.89
C THR A 81 -3.76 -14.75 -6.61
N ASP A 82 -3.12 -15.91 -6.61
CA ASP A 82 -3.01 -16.75 -5.43
C ASP A 82 -2.23 -15.91 -4.42
N VAL A 83 -2.95 -15.29 -3.48
CA VAL A 83 -2.35 -14.49 -2.43
C VAL A 83 -1.73 -15.47 -1.45
N VAL A 84 -0.51 -15.90 -1.77
CA VAL A 84 0.30 -16.71 -0.86
C VAL A 84 0.77 -15.78 0.25
N ILE A 85 0.05 -15.81 1.38
CA ILE A 85 0.51 -15.18 2.62
C ILE A 85 1.64 -16.04 3.18
N VAL A 86 2.87 -15.73 2.78
CA VAL A 86 4.06 -16.35 3.38
C VAL A 86 4.23 -15.77 4.78
N SER A 87 3.96 -16.55 5.81
CA SER A 87 4.33 -16.23 7.19
C SER A 87 5.86 -16.18 7.28
N LEU A 88 6.41 -14.99 7.48
CA LEU A 88 7.84 -14.77 7.63
C LEU A 88 8.23 -14.91 9.10
N ASP A 89 8.72 -16.09 9.47
CA ASP A 89 9.25 -16.34 10.82
C ASP A 89 10.68 -15.77 10.93
N ILE A 90 10.78 -14.46 11.22
CA ILE A 90 12.07 -13.82 11.49
C ILE A 90 12.54 -14.23 12.89
N THR A 91 13.57 -15.08 12.95
CA THR A 91 14.26 -15.36 14.21
C THR A 91 15.23 -14.21 14.51
N LEU A 92 14.86 -13.35 15.46
CA LEU A 92 15.74 -12.26 15.89
C LEU A 92 16.88 -12.83 16.76
N PRO A 93 18.16 -12.66 16.37
CA PRO A 93 19.26 -13.07 17.21
C PRO A 93 19.25 -12.24 18.49
N LYS A 94 19.45 -12.90 19.62
CA LYS A 94 19.59 -12.24 20.92
C LYS A 94 20.85 -11.37 20.87
N VAL A 95 20.68 -10.05 20.85
CA VAL A 95 21.78 -9.10 20.91
C VAL A 95 22.31 -9.08 22.35
N GLU A 96 23.57 -9.46 22.54
CA GLU A 96 24.26 -9.24 23.81
C GLU A 96 24.67 -7.77 23.91
N ILE A 97 23.92 -7.00 24.69
CA ILE A 97 24.26 -5.62 25.00
C ILE A 97 25.37 -5.65 26.05
N ASN A 98 26.60 -5.35 25.63
CA ASN A 98 27.73 -5.22 26.55
C ASN A 98 27.66 -3.86 27.24
N ILE A 99 27.09 -3.84 28.45
CA ILE A 99 26.99 -2.62 29.26
C ILE A 99 28.39 -2.32 29.81
N PRO A 100 29.01 -1.16 29.48
CA PRO A 100 30.33 -0.84 30.00
C PRO A 100 30.27 -0.75 31.54
N GLN A 101 31.16 -1.46 32.21
CA GLN A 101 31.28 -1.40 33.66
C GLN A 101 31.60 0.04 34.07
N SER A 102 30.89 0.56 35.08
CA SER A 102 31.16 1.89 35.63
C SER A 102 32.55 1.86 36.27
N HIS A 103 33.56 2.41 35.61
CA HIS A 103 34.89 2.57 36.21
C HIS A 103 34.81 3.65 37.29
N LYS A 104 34.96 3.22 38.55
CA LYS A 104 35.06 4.15 39.69
C LYS A 104 36.52 4.55 39.85
N PHE A 105 36.85 5.78 39.48
CA PHE A 105 38.15 6.37 39.76
C PHE A 105 38.12 7.06 41.12
N TYR A 106 39.24 7.04 41.84
CA TYR A 106 39.44 7.84 43.04
C TYR A 106 40.83 8.47 43.02
N TYR A 107 40.92 9.69 43.57
CA TYR A 107 42.17 10.41 43.66
C TYR A 107 43.00 9.92 44.84
N GLN A 108 44.27 9.61 44.59
CA GLN A 108 45.25 9.37 45.64
C GLN A 108 46.08 10.64 45.84
N ASN A 109 46.24 11.04 47.11
CA ASN A 109 47.10 12.17 47.46
C ASN A 109 48.55 11.70 47.50
N LEU A 110 49.32 12.07 46.47
CA LEU A 110 50.74 11.73 46.33
C LEU A 110 51.67 12.87 46.78
N TYR A 111 51.17 13.84 47.56
CA TYR A 111 52.02 14.89 48.09
C TYR A 111 53.00 14.32 49.11
N SER A 112 54.29 14.42 48.79
CA SER A 112 55.39 14.27 49.73
C SER A 112 56.01 15.64 49.95
N SER A 113 55.92 16.19 51.17
CA SER A 113 56.66 17.41 51.51
C SER A 113 58.09 17.03 51.85
N LEU A 114 58.97 17.02 50.85
CA LEU A 114 60.41 17.06 51.11
C LEU A 114 60.73 18.42 51.73
N GLU A 115 61.06 18.37 53.03
CA GLU A 115 61.77 19.36 53.85
C GLU A 115 61.64 20.86 53.49
N LYS A 116 61.16 21.64 54.46
CA LYS A 116 61.03 23.10 54.39
C LYS A 116 62.33 23.76 53.90
N ILE A 117 62.32 24.26 52.67
CA ILE A 117 63.35 25.17 52.16
C ILE A 117 63.31 26.45 53.02
N SER A 118 64.25 26.58 53.95
CA SER A 118 64.31 27.68 54.93
C SER A 118 64.76 29.03 54.35
N ILE A 119 64.87 29.12 53.01
CA ILE A 119 65.52 30.24 52.31
C ILE A 119 64.71 31.55 52.40
N PHE A 120 63.40 31.48 52.63
CA PHE A 120 62.54 32.66 52.73
C PHE A 120 61.95 32.84 54.13
N GLN A 121 62.79 33.07 55.14
CA GLN A 121 62.32 33.69 56.38
C GLN A 121 62.81 35.15 56.47
N PRO A 122 61.91 36.10 56.73
CA PRO A 122 62.30 37.51 56.90
C PRO A 122 63.18 37.72 58.15
N PRO A 123 63.98 38.80 58.18
CA PRO A 123 64.92 39.08 59.28
C PRO A 123 64.19 39.20 60.61
N LYS A 124 64.70 38.54 61.65
CA LYS A 124 64.02 38.42 62.95
C LYS A 124 64.29 39.59 63.91
N PHE A 125 65.26 40.45 63.65
CA PHE A 125 65.57 41.62 64.48
C PHE A 125 66.08 42.79 63.62
N ALA A 126 65.82 44.02 64.06
CA ALA A 126 66.15 45.30 63.41
C ALA A 126 67.50 45.86 63.87
#